data_AF-A0A365TBQ1-F1
#
_entry.id   AF-A0A365TBQ1-F1
#
_cell.length_a   1.000
_cell.length_b   1.000
_cell.length_c   1.000
_cell.angle_alpha   90.00
_cell.angle_beta   90.00
_cell.angle_gamma   90.00
#
_symmetry.space_group_name_H-M   'P 1'
#
loop_
_entity.id
_entity.type
_entity.pdbx_description
1 polymer ?
#
loop_
_entity_poly.entity_id
_entity_poly.type
_entity_poly.pdbx_seq_one_letter_code
_entity_poly.pdbx_strand_id
1 'polypeptide(L)'
;MDRTLELPNGEVVTEGDVVLYNGYPYRVRFLDDDAYAFELAPLFWGDSGMDVPFADREALVDQWGPESRGTLTATEWEEWLREARTDDRFGDDELDALARELPTSDGLLTRLRRALRR
;
A
#
# COMPACT_ATOMS: atom_id res chain seq x y z
N MET A 1 10.22 -16.98 8.64
CA MET A 1 9.12 -16.39 9.41
C MET A 1 8.80 -15.11 8.70
N ASP A 2 7.60 -14.98 8.18
CA ASP A 2 7.18 -13.73 7.56
C ASP A 2 7.07 -12.68 8.66
N ARG A 3 7.73 -11.53 8.47
CA ARG A 3 7.62 -10.40 9.39
C ARG A 3 6.21 -9.81 9.23
N THR A 4 5.63 -9.39 10.34
CA THR A 4 4.30 -8.79 10.37
C THR A 4 4.31 -7.44 11.07
N LEU A 5 3.41 -6.56 10.66
CA LEU A 5 3.19 -5.25 11.26
C LEU A 5 1.73 -5.15 11.71
N GLU A 6 1.51 -4.79 12.96
CA GLU A 6 0.16 -4.46 13.45
C GLU A 6 -0.10 -2.96 13.22
N LEU A 7 -1.10 -2.65 12.40
CA LEU A 7 -1.54 -1.31 12.09
C LEU A 7 -2.33 -0.68 13.26
N PRO A 8 -2.45 0.65 13.31
CA PRO A 8 -3.19 1.34 14.38
C PRO A 8 -4.68 0.98 14.47
N ASN A 9 -5.28 0.48 13.37
CA ASN A 9 -6.66 -0.02 13.34
C ASN A 9 -6.80 -1.47 13.90
N GLY A 10 -5.70 -2.10 14.31
CA GLY A 10 -5.64 -3.47 14.84
C GLY A 10 -5.46 -4.57 13.79
N GLU A 11 -5.36 -4.23 12.51
CA GLU A 11 -5.08 -5.19 11.45
C GLU A 11 -3.60 -5.61 11.47
N VAL A 12 -3.31 -6.84 11.07
CA VAL A 12 -1.95 -7.36 10.95
C VAL A 12 -1.63 -7.60 9.49
N VAL A 13 -0.56 -6.98 9.00
CA VAL A 13 -0.16 -7.01 7.59
C VAL A 13 1.25 -7.56 7.40
N THR A 14 1.52 -8.02 6.18
CA THR A 14 2.82 -8.49 5.68
C THR A 14 3.29 -7.62 4.51
N GLU A 15 4.49 -7.89 3.99
CA GLU A 15 5.03 -7.15 2.83
C GLU A 15 4.20 -7.33 1.54
N GLY A 16 3.38 -8.39 1.47
CA GLY A 16 2.50 -8.65 0.35
C GLY A 16 1.21 -7.84 0.35
N ASP A 17 0.84 -7.27 1.50
CA ASP A 17 -0.41 -6.57 1.70
C ASP A 17 -0.29 -5.11 1.26
N VAL A 18 -1.37 -4.58 0.70
CA VAL A 18 -1.48 -3.16 0.33
C VAL A 18 -2.32 -2.45 1.38
N VAL A 19 -1.78 -1.35 1.90
CA VAL A 19 -2.42 -0.52 2.91
C VAL A 19 -2.71 0.86 2.36
N LEU A 20 -3.88 1.41 2.67
CA LEU A 20 -4.20 2.81 2.46
C LEU A 20 -3.67 3.61 3.65
N TYR A 21 -2.61 4.38 3.42
CA TYR A 21 -1.98 5.27 4.40
C TYR A 21 -2.02 6.70 3.87
N ASN A 22 -2.54 7.63 4.68
CA ASN A 22 -2.73 9.04 4.32
C ASN A 22 -3.36 9.24 2.93
N GLY A 23 -4.40 8.46 2.62
CA GLY A 23 -5.14 8.58 1.35
C GLY A 23 -4.44 7.98 0.13
N TYR A 24 -3.29 7.32 0.29
CA TYR A 24 -2.52 6.74 -0.82
C TYR A 24 -2.16 5.26 -0.57
N PRO A 25 -2.09 4.40 -1.62
CA PRO A 25 -1.73 3.00 -1.46
C PRO A 25 -0.22 2.75 -1.29
N TYR A 26 0.14 2.06 -0.21
CA TYR A 26 1.51 1.66 0.13
C TYR A 26 1.63 0.15 0.36
N ARG A 27 2.87 -0.37 0.29
CA ARG A 27 3.26 -1.68 0.81
C ARG A 27 4.22 -1.51 1.97
N VAL A 28 4.18 -2.44 2.90
CA VAL A 28 5.20 -2.53 3.96
C VAL A 28 6.45 -3.18 3.40
N ARG A 29 7.62 -2.63 3.71
CA ARG A 29 8.91 -3.29 3.51
C ARG A 29 9.64 -3.30 4.85
N PHE A 30 9.99 -4.49 5.34
CA PHE A 30 10.78 -4.59 6.58
C PHE A 30 12.24 -4.36 6.27
N LEU A 31 12.88 -3.57 7.12
CA LEU A 31 14.28 -3.22 6.95
C LEU A 31 15.14 -4.06 7.91
N ASP A 32 16.37 -4.34 7.49
CA ASP A 32 17.42 -4.88 8.35
C ASP A 32 18.36 -3.73 8.77
N ASP A 33 17.77 -2.69 9.35
CA ASP A 33 18.43 -1.46 9.79
C ASP A 33 18.27 -1.27 11.31
N ASP A 34 19.27 -0.68 11.96
CA ASP A 34 19.27 -0.47 13.41
C ASP A 34 18.40 0.72 13.86
N ALA A 35 18.13 1.67 12.98
CA ALA A 35 17.34 2.86 13.24
C ALA A 35 15.87 2.73 12.79
N TYR A 36 15.61 1.93 11.75
CA TYR A 36 14.27 1.76 11.18
C TYR A 36 13.88 0.29 11.06
N ALA A 37 12.74 -0.08 11.64
CA ALA A 37 12.22 -1.44 11.55
C ALA A 37 11.54 -1.75 10.21
N PHE A 38 10.88 -0.75 9.61
CA PHE A 38 10.16 -0.91 8.35
C PHE A 38 9.94 0.45 7.67
N GLU A 39 9.53 0.41 6.41
CA GLU A 39 9.09 1.57 5.66
C GLU A 39 7.77 1.28 4.91
N LEU A 40 7.02 2.35 4.63
CA LEU A 40 5.88 2.31 3.72
C LEU A 40 6.34 2.80 2.35
N ALA A 41 6.32 1.89 1.36
CA ALA A 41 6.72 2.16 -0.01
C ALA A 41 5.49 2.37 -0.91
N PRO A 42 5.35 3.51 -1.62
CA PRO A 42 4.19 3.79 -2.45
C PRO A 42 4.10 2.83 -3.64
N LEU A 43 2.89 2.46 -4.05
CA LEU A 43 2.70 1.54 -5.19
C LEU A 43 3.05 2.14 -6.54
N PHE A 44 2.80 3.44 -6.72
CA PHE A 44 3.12 4.16 -7.94
C PHE A 44 3.84 5.45 -7.62
N TRP A 45 5.15 5.42 -7.71
CA TRP A 45 5.98 6.60 -7.91
C TRP A 45 7.34 6.07 -8.29
N GLY A 46 7.48 5.75 -9.59
CA GLY A 46 8.61 4.99 -10.13
C GLY A 46 9.94 5.38 -9.50
N ASP A 47 10.49 4.48 -8.66
CA ASP A 47 11.80 4.57 -8.01
C ASP A 47 12.12 5.89 -7.27
N SER A 48 11.13 6.76 -7.00
CA SER A 48 11.41 8.15 -6.60
C SER A 48 11.83 8.32 -5.13
N GLY A 49 11.96 7.23 -4.37
CA GLY A 49 12.56 7.25 -3.03
C GLY A 49 11.74 7.97 -1.95
N MET A 50 10.42 8.04 -2.10
CA MET A 50 9.52 8.54 -1.03
C MET A 50 9.02 7.40 -0.13
N ASP A 51 9.88 6.41 0.10
CA ASP A 51 9.61 5.40 1.12
C ASP A 51 9.58 6.14 2.48
N VAL A 52 8.55 5.90 3.28
CA VAL A 52 8.38 6.56 4.58
C VAL A 52 8.93 5.62 5.65
N PRO A 53 10.12 5.89 6.22
CA PRO A 53 10.72 4.99 7.20
C PRO A 53 10.12 5.20 8.59
N PHE A 54 9.95 4.11 9.32
CA PHE A 54 9.44 4.08 10.68
C PHE A 54 10.41 3.34 11.59
N ALA A 55 10.75 3.97 12.72
CA ALA A 55 11.58 3.34 13.75
C ALA A 55 10.88 2.10 14.30
N ASP A 56 9.59 2.22 14.58
CA ASP A 56 8.75 1.18 15.16
C ASP A 56 7.25 1.46 14.92
N ARG A 57 6.39 0.63 15.53
CA ARG A 57 4.93 0.79 15.50
C ARG A 57 4.45 2.06 16.17
N GLU A 58 5.10 2.54 17.23
CA GLU A 58 4.68 3.76 17.93
C GLU A 58 4.86 4.97 17.01
N ALA A 59 5.97 5.03 16.26
CA ALA A 59 6.21 6.04 15.25
C ALA A 59 5.16 6.04 14.12
N LEU A 60 4.62 4.85 13.77
CA LEU A 60 3.51 4.74 12.82
C LEU A 60 2.20 5.25 13.40
N VAL A 61 1.89 4.93 14.66
CA VAL A 61 0.69 5.41 15.35
C VAL A 61 0.68 6.94 15.40
N ASP A 62 1.81 7.56 15.73
CA ASP A 62 1.94 9.03 15.80
C ASP A 62 1.68 9.72 14.45
N GLN A 63 2.01 9.05 13.35
CA GLN A 63 1.86 9.57 11.99
C GLN A 63 0.61 9.03 11.28
N TRP A 64 -0.27 8.32 11.99
CA TRP A 64 -1.47 7.72 11.41
C TRP A 64 -2.54 8.80 11.18
N GLY A 65 -2.58 9.34 9.95
CA GLY A 65 -3.53 10.38 9.59
C GLY A 65 -4.97 9.87 9.45
N PRO A 66 -5.97 10.78 9.48
CA PRO A 66 -7.39 10.43 9.39
C PRO A 66 -7.81 9.83 8.05
N GLU A 67 -6.99 10.01 7.01
CA GLU A 67 -7.20 9.41 5.68
C GLU A 67 -6.59 7.99 5.58
N SER A 68 -5.93 7.52 6.63
CA SER A 68 -5.40 6.15 6.69
C SER A 68 -6.50 5.18 7.08
N ARG A 69 -6.60 4.07 6.35
CA ARG A 69 -7.61 3.03 6.61
C ARG A 69 -7.05 1.63 6.82
N GLY A 70 -5.76 1.42 6.51
CA GLY A 70 -5.16 0.08 6.56
C GLY A 70 -5.50 -0.73 5.32
N THR A 71 -5.74 -2.02 5.46
CA THR A 71 -6.10 -2.85 4.30
C THR A 71 -7.52 -2.54 3.84
N LEU A 72 -7.72 -2.58 2.53
CA LEU A 72 -9.03 -2.46 1.92
C LEU A 72 -9.37 -3.74 1.16
N THR A 73 -10.65 -4.07 1.11
CA THR A 73 -11.19 -5.12 0.25
C THR A 73 -11.05 -4.75 -1.23
N ALA A 74 -11.19 -5.75 -2.11
CA ALA A 74 -11.13 -5.53 -3.56
C ALA A 74 -12.14 -4.47 -4.03
N THR A 75 -13.37 -4.51 -3.51
CA THR A 75 -14.42 -3.54 -3.84
C THR A 75 -14.08 -2.14 -3.35
N GLU A 76 -13.54 -2.01 -2.14
CA GLU A 76 -13.11 -0.71 -1.60
C GLU A 76 -11.94 -0.12 -2.40
N TRP A 77 -11.02 -0.94 -2.90
CA TRP A 77 -9.98 -0.47 -3.83
C TRP A 77 -10.54 -0.03 -5.18
N GLU A 78 -11.55 -0.72 -5.70
CA GLU A 78 -12.24 -0.31 -6.93
C GLU A 78 -13.00 1.00 -6.75
N GLU A 79 -13.61 1.20 -5.59
CA GLU A 79 -14.24 2.47 -5.20
C GLU A 79 -13.20 3.58 -5.06
N TRP A 80 -12.09 3.33 -4.36
CA TRP A 80 -10.99 4.28 -4.23
C TRP A 80 -10.44 4.70 -5.61
N LEU A 81 -10.21 3.77 -6.52
CA LEU A 81 -9.76 4.09 -7.89
C LEU A 81 -10.78 4.95 -8.64
N ARG A 82 -12.08 4.69 -8.45
CA ARG A 82 -13.14 5.48 -9.09
C ARG A 82 -13.16 6.91 -8.56
N GLU A 83 -13.01 7.08 -7.25
CA GLU A 83 -12.92 8.40 -6.61
C GLU A 83 -11.65 9.13 -7.05
N ALA A 84 -10.49 8.46 -7.02
CA ALA A 84 -9.20 9.01 -7.40
C ALA A 84 -9.17 9.45 -8.88
N ARG A 85 -9.90 8.77 -9.78
CA ARG A 85 -10.08 9.21 -11.19
C ARG A 85 -10.85 10.50 -11.36
N THR A 86 -11.58 10.93 -10.34
CA THR A 86 -12.30 12.22 -10.35
C THR A 86 -11.55 13.31 -9.59
N ASP A 87 -10.38 12.98 -9.05
CA ASP A 87 -9.57 13.86 -8.22
C ASP A 87 -8.35 14.35 -9.01
N ASP A 88 -8.26 15.66 -9.20
CA ASP A 88 -7.20 16.33 -9.98
C ASP A 88 -5.78 16.13 -9.39
N ARG A 89 -5.66 15.56 -8.18
CA ARG A 89 -4.36 15.21 -7.57
C ARG A 89 -3.66 14.05 -8.28
N PHE A 90 -4.40 13.19 -8.98
CA PHE A 90 -3.86 11.98 -9.58
C PHE A 90 -3.83 12.07 -11.11
N GLY A 91 -2.76 11.56 -11.71
CA GLY A 91 -2.68 11.42 -13.17
C GLY A 91 -3.35 10.15 -13.68
N ASP A 92 -3.88 10.16 -14.91
CA ASP A 92 -4.46 8.96 -15.53
C ASP A 92 -3.46 7.80 -15.62
N ASP A 93 -2.21 8.08 -16.01
CA ASP A 93 -1.13 7.08 -16.10
C ASP A 93 -0.78 6.46 -14.74
N GLU A 94 -0.85 7.27 -13.68
CA GLU A 94 -0.66 6.84 -12.30
C GLU A 94 -1.76 5.87 -11.87
N LEU A 95 -3.01 6.28 -12.08
CA LEU A 95 -4.16 5.48 -11.67
C LEU A 95 -4.24 4.17 -12.45
N ASP A 96 -3.87 4.18 -13.73
CA ASP A 96 -3.83 2.96 -14.53
C ASP A 96 -2.72 2.00 -14.10
N ALA A 97 -1.60 2.51 -13.59
CA ALA A 97 -0.55 1.68 -13.04
C ALA A 97 -0.93 1.15 -11.64
N LEU A 98 -1.51 1.99 -10.79
CA LEU A 98 -2.06 1.56 -9.50
C LEU A 98 -3.13 0.47 -9.68
N ALA A 99 -4.03 0.62 -10.64
CA ALA A 99 -5.07 -0.37 -10.93
C ALA A 99 -4.53 -1.76 -11.27
N ARG A 100 -3.32 -1.86 -11.83
CA ARG A 100 -2.66 -3.15 -12.14
C ARG A 100 -2.04 -3.81 -10.91
N GLU A 101 -1.67 -3.03 -9.91
CA GLU A 101 -0.94 -3.47 -8.71
C GLU A 101 -1.85 -3.65 -7.49
N LEU A 102 -2.98 -2.94 -7.44
CA LEU A 102 -3.97 -3.05 -6.38
C LEU A 102 -4.69 -4.41 -6.41
N PRO A 103 -5.09 -4.95 -5.25
CA PRO A 103 -5.81 -6.22 -5.15
C PRO A 103 -7.29 -6.06 -5.53
N THR A 104 -7.58 -5.41 -6.66
CA THR A 104 -8.92 -5.35 -7.27
C THR A 104 -9.25 -6.67 -7.96
N SER A 105 -10.50 -6.86 -8.37
CA SER A 105 -10.91 -8.07 -9.10
C SER A 105 -10.04 -8.32 -10.34
N ASP A 106 -9.72 -7.26 -11.09
CA ASP A 106 -8.83 -7.31 -12.26
C ASP A 106 -7.33 -7.45 -11.89
N GLY A 107 -6.88 -6.79 -10.83
CA GLY A 107 -5.49 -6.88 -10.35
C GLY A 107 -5.12 -8.26 -9.80
N LEU A 108 -6.03 -8.90 -9.07
CA LEU A 108 -5.87 -10.27 -8.56
C LEU A 108 -5.77 -11.28 -9.72
N LEU A 109 -6.60 -11.14 -10.76
CA LEU A 109 -6.51 -11.98 -11.96
C LEU A 109 -5.17 -11.81 -12.69
N THR A 110 -4.61 -10.59 -12.69
CA THR A 110 -3.30 -10.30 -13.28
C THR A 110 -2.17 -10.95 -12.49
N ARG A 111 -2.21 -10.93 -11.15
CA ARG A 111 -1.26 -11.66 -10.29
C ARG A 111 -1.34 -13.17 -10.51
N LEU A 112 -2.54 -13.74 -10.55
CA LEU A 112 -2.76 -15.16 -10.84
C LEU A 112 -2.23 -15.56 -12.22
N ARG A 113 -2.47 -14.75 -13.25
CA ARG A 113 -1.92 -14.97 -14.59
C ARG A 113 -0.39 -14.90 -14.63
N ARG A 114 0.21 -14.00 -13.85
CA ARG A 114 1.68 -13.89 -13.74
C ARG A 114 2.29 -15.10 -13.01
N ALA A 115 1.63 -15.61 -11.96
CA ALA A 115 2.08 -16.79 -11.23
C ALA A 115 2.01 -18.08 -12.07
N LEU A 116 1.01 -18.22 -12.95
CA LEU A 116 0.81 -19.39 -13.81
C LEU A 116 1.68 -19.39 -15.09
N ARG A 117 2.42 -18.32 -15.36
CA ARG A 117 3.34 -18.21 -16.52
C ARG A 117 4.79 -18.54 -16.18
N ARG A 118 5.07 -19.05 -14.97
CA ARG A 118 6.39 -19.43 -14.51
C ARG A 118 6.60 -20.95 -14.58
#